data_AF-A0A8T4DI18-F1
#
_entry.id   AF-A0A8T4DI18-F1
#
_cell.length_a   1.000
_cell.length_b   1.000
_cell.length_c   1.000
_cell.angle_alpha   90.00
_cell.angle_beta   90.00
_cell.angle_gamma   90.00
#
_symmetry.space_group_name_H-M   'P 1'
#
loop_
_entity.id
_entity.type
_entity.pdbx_description
1 polymer ?
#
loop_
_entity_poly.entity_id
_entity_poly.type
_entity_poly.pdbx_seq_one_letter_code
_entity_poly.pdbx_strand_id
1 'polypeptide(L)'
;MKIETRVILIAPDSEITPGQLKSKILSILSEDTSLTDTGVRVKETCYGALLEGEATRVREIAEEVRKMDPNGIFSKPRGFPIGDARICRATRKGGPRPGFHQLELEYQLLPKVRVALNKIGKKNKIGGQSE
;
A
#
# COMPACT_ATOMS: atom_id res chain seq x y z
N MET A 1 -0.92 -20.78 -8.42
CA MET A 1 -0.60 -19.35 -8.18
C MET A 1 -1.67 -18.78 -7.24
N LYS A 2 -1.27 -18.07 -6.17
CA LYS A 2 -2.22 -17.50 -5.19
C LYS A 2 -2.48 -16.05 -5.55
N ILE A 3 -3.74 -15.68 -5.75
CA ILE A 3 -4.13 -14.28 -5.96
C ILE A 3 -4.27 -13.57 -4.61
N GLU A 4 -3.80 -12.34 -4.53
CA GLU A 4 -3.90 -11.49 -3.34
C GLU A 4 -4.33 -10.08 -3.73
N THR A 5 -5.24 -9.49 -2.93
CA THR A 5 -5.46 -8.05 -2.93
C THR A 5 -4.70 -7.43 -1.77
N ARG A 6 -3.84 -6.44 -2.02
CA ARG A 6 -3.10 -5.69 -1.01
C ARG A 6 -3.52 -4.22 -1.06
N VAL A 7 -3.64 -3.61 0.11
CA VAL A 7 -3.72 -2.15 0.22
C VAL A 7 -2.34 -1.61 0.56
N ILE A 8 -1.94 -0.57 -0.17
CA ILE A 8 -0.78 0.26 0.12
C ILE A 8 -1.32 1.60 0.63
N LEU A 9 -0.90 1.97 1.85
CA LEU A 9 -1.27 3.21 2.51
C LEU A 9 -0.05 4.12 2.63
N ILE A 10 -0.28 5.41 2.45
CA ILE A 10 0.72 6.46 2.64
C ILE A 10 0.36 7.24 3.89
N ALA A 11 1.29 7.37 4.83
CA ALA A 11 1.07 8.17 6.04
C ALA A 11 0.65 9.60 5.68
N PRO A 12 -0.26 10.23 6.47
CA PRO A 12 -0.75 11.56 6.18
C PRO A 12 0.32 12.66 6.23
N ASP A 13 1.46 12.39 6.86
CA ASP A 13 2.64 13.26 6.95
C ASP A 13 3.72 12.92 5.90
N SER A 14 3.43 12.05 4.93
CA SER A 14 4.34 11.77 3.82
C SER A 14 4.26 12.85 2.75
N GLU A 15 5.38 13.11 2.08
CA GLU A 15 5.44 13.98 0.90
C GLU A 15 4.99 13.24 -0.37
N ILE A 16 4.87 11.90 -0.32
CA ILE A 16 4.42 11.10 -1.45
C ILE A 16 2.91 11.17 -1.57
N THR A 17 2.43 11.53 -2.76
CA THR A 17 0.99 11.54 -3.07
C THR A 17 0.52 10.19 -3.60
N PRO A 18 -0.78 9.86 -3.46
CA PRO A 18 -1.36 8.66 -4.09
C PRO A 18 -1.14 8.59 -5.60
N GLY A 19 -1.16 9.74 -6.28
CA GLY A 19 -0.87 9.83 -7.72
C GLY A 19 0.58 9.47 -8.05
N GLN A 20 1.56 9.98 -7.30
CA GLN A 20 2.97 9.59 -7.46
C GLN A 20 3.19 8.10 -7.19
N LEU A 21 2.57 7.57 -6.14
CA LEU A 21 2.60 6.13 -5.83
C LEU A 21 2.05 5.31 -7.01
N LYS A 22 0.87 5.67 -7.53
CA LYS A 22 0.26 4.98 -8.68
C LYS A 22 1.17 5.05 -9.90
N SER A 23 1.73 6.21 -10.23
CA SER A 23 2.64 6.37 -11.36
C SER A 23 3.89 5.50 -11.22
N LYS A 24 4.47 5.40 -10.01
CA LYS A 24 5.60 4.49 -9.76
C LYS A 24 5.21 3.03 -9.97
N ILE A 25 4.04 2.61 -9.47
CA ILE A 25 3.53 1.24 -9.66
C ILE A 25 3.37 0.94 -11.15
N LEU A 26 2.77 1.85 -11.91
CA LEU A 26 2.57 1.66 -13.35
C LEU A 26 3.91 1.60 -14.11
N SER A 27 4.91 2.40 -13.71
CA SER A 27 6.27 2.32 -14.26
C SER A 27 6.87 0.92 -14.06
N ILE A 28 6.82 0.39 -12.84
CA ILE A 28 7.33 -0.95 -12.50
C ILE A 28 6.63 -2.03 -13.35
N LEU A 29 5.33 -1.89 -13.59
CA LEU A 29 4.57 -2.81 -14.42
C LEU A 29 4.93 -2.66 -15.92
N SER A 30 5.16 -1.45 -16.41
CA SER A 30 5.51 -1.22 -17.82
C SER A 30 6.93 -1.64 -18.20
N GLU A 31 7.86 -1.65 -17.24
CA GLU A 31 9.23 -2.13 -17.43
C GLU A 31 9.30 -3.66 -17.54
N ASP A 32 8.23 -4.35 -17.15
CA ASP A 32 8.10 -5.80 -17.23
C ASP A 32 7.68 -6.23 -18.65
N THR A 33 8.64 -6.27 -19.56
CA THR A 33 8.46 -6.69 -20.97
C THR A 33 8.17 -8.19 -21.14
N SER A 34 8.05 -8.96 -20.05
CA SER A 34 7.88 -10.41 -20.08
C SER A 34 6.42 -10.88 -20.22
N LEU A 35 5.43 -10.00 -20.12
CA LEU A 35 4.00 -10.36 -20.12
C LEU A 35 3.14 -9.37 -20.92
N THR A 36 2.37 -9.87 -21.89
CA THR A 36 1.40 -9.10 -22.69
C THR A 36 0.17 -8.62 -21.89
N ASP A 37 0.06 -9.00 -20.62
CA ASP A 37 -0.84 -8.43 -19.62
C ASP A 37 -0.20 -8.73 -18.24
N THR A 38 0.28 -7.72 -17.52
CA THR A 38 1.03 -7.93 -16.26
C THR A 38 0.21 -8.58 -15.15
N GLY A 39 -1.10 -8.78 -15.36
CA GLY A 39 -1.97 -9.53 -14.46
C GLY A 39 -2.20 -8.87 -13.09
N VAL A 40 -1.70 -7.64 -12.90
CA VAL A 40 -1.85 -6.85 -11.68
C VAL A 40 -2.77 -5.67 -11.94
N ARG A 41 -3.93 -5.68 -11.29
CA ARG A 41 -4.87 -4.57 -11.30
C ARG A 41 -4.46 -3.54 -10.25
N VAL A 42 -4.44 -2.27 -10.64
CA VAL A 42 -4.09 -1.14 -9.78
C VAL A 42 -5.28 -0.20 -9.67
N LYS A 43 -5.65 0.17 -8.44
CA LYS A 43 -6.68 1.19 -8.19
C LYS A 43 -6.19 2.22 -7.18
N GLU A 44 -6.16 3.48 -7.60
CA GLU A 44 -5.87 4.60 -6.70
C GLU A 44 -6.98 4.79 -5.66
N THR A 45 -6.58 5.27 -4.49
CA THR A 45 -7.47 5.61 -3.38
C THR A 45 -7.03 6.93 -2.75
N CYS A 46 -7.87 7.53 -1.91
CA CYS A 46 -7.52 8.74 -1.17
C CYS A 46 -6.32 8.56 -0.22
N TYR A 47 -5.96 7.33 0.13
CA TYR A 47 -4.90 7.03 1.11
C TYR A 47 -3.67 6.35 0.47
N GLY A 48 -3.66 6.11 -0.84
CA GLY A 48 -2.65 5.31 -1.52
C GLY A 48 -3.24 4.49 -2.67
N ALA A 49 -2.97 3.19 -2.73
CA ALA A 49 -3.41 2.33 -3.83
C ALA A 49 -3.84 0.92 -3.38
N LEU A 50 -4.69 0.28 -4.18
CA LEU A 50 -4.98 -1.15 -4.12
C LEU A 50 -4.25 -1.86 -5.25
N LEU A 51 -3.65 -2.98 -4.94
CA LEU A 51 -3.06 -3.92 -5.88
C LEU A 51 -3.80 -5.25 -5.80
N GLU A 52 -4.05 -5.87 -6.95
CA GLU A 52 -4.59 -7.21 -6.99
C GLU A 52 -3.96 -8.00 -8.13
N GLY A 53 -3.43 -9.18 -7.82
CA GLY A 53 -2.80 -10.05 -8.80
C GLY A 53 -2.13 -11.22 -8.12
N GLU A 54 -1.13 -11.80 -8.76
CA GLU A 54 -0.30 -12.85 -8.19
C GLU A 54 0.42 -12.34 -6.92
N ALA A 55 0.37 -13.12 -5.84
CA ALA A 55 0.77 -12.69 -4.50
C ALA A 55 2.27 -12.36 -4.37
N THR A 56 3.17 -13.09 -5.04
CA THR A 56 4.61 -12.75 -5.02
C THR A 56 4.84 -11.45 -5.76
N ARG A 57 4.22 -11.25 -6.93
CA ARG A 57 4.34 -10.02 -7.71
C ARG A 57 3.80 -8.80 -6.96
N VAL A 58 2.64 -8.92 -6.32
CA VAL A 58 2.07 -7.85 -5.50
C VAL A 58 2.95 -7.52 -4.27
N ARG A 59 3.70 -8.49 -3.73
CA ARG A 59 4.66 -8.23 -2.63
C ARG A 59 5.91 -7.51 -3.13
N GLU A 60 6.47 -7.93 -4.25
CA GLU A 60 7.63 -7.27 -4.87
C GLU A 60 7.35 -5.80 -5.16
N ILE A 61 6.20 -5.50 -5.78
CA ILE A 61 5.79 -4.12 -6.06
C ILE A 61 5.65 -3.33 -4.76
N ALA A 62 5.04 -3.93 -3.72
CA ALA A 62 4.87 -3.28 -2.43
C ALA A 62 6.21 -2.94 -1.74
N GLU A 63 7.19 -3.83 -1.81
CA GLU A 63 8.54 -3.58 -1.29
C GLU A 63 9.28 -2.51 -2.10
N GLU A 64 9.11 -2.51 -3.43
CA GLU A 64 9.76 -1.51 -4.28
C GLU A 64 9.22 -0.10 -4.03
N VAL A 65 7.90 0.08 -4.00
CA VAL A 65 7.31 1.40 -3.73
C VAL A 65 7.57 1.87 -2.31
N ARG A 66 7.74 0.95 -1.35
CA ARG A 66 8.09 1.30 0.02
C ARG A 66 9.42 2.06 0.09
N LYS A 67 10.34 1.85 -0.85
CA LYS A 67 11.61 2.58 -0.92
C LYS A 67 11.44 4.08 -1.14
N MET A 68 10.28 4.53 -1.68
CA MET A 68 9.98 5.96 -1.85
C MET A 68 9.85 6.68 -0.50
N ASP A 69 9.32 6.01 0.52
CA ASP A 69 9.25 6.50 1.90
C ASP A 69 9.23 5.31 2.88
N PRO A 70 10.40 4.78 3.28
CA PRO A 70 10.51 3.49 3.97
C PRO A 70 9.67 3.32 5.24
N ASN A 71 9.43 4.42 5.95
CA ASN A 71 8.64 4.45 7.18
C ASN A 71 7.33 5.25 7.04
N GLY A 72 7.02 5.77 5.85
CA GLY A 72 5.75 6.45 5.55
C GLY A 72 4.86 5.68 4.58
N ILE A 73 5.34 4.64 3.90
CA ILE A 73 4.53 3.73 3.10
C ILE A 73 4.34 2.41 3.84
N PHE A 74 3.08 2.02 4.02
CA PHE A 74 2.64 0.83 4.72
C PHE A 74 1.86 -0.08 3.78
N SER A 75 1.80 -1.37 4.07
CA SER A 75 0.94 -2.29 3.32
C SER A 75 0.33 -3.38 4.20
N LYS A 76 -0.86 -3.84 3.81
CA LYS A 76 -1.50 -5.01 4.43
C LYS A 76 -2.35 -5.78 3.40
N PRO A 77 -2.47 -7.12 3.53
CA PRO A 77 -3.40 -7.89 2.72
C PRO A 77 -4.84 -7.44 3.01
N ARG A 78 -5.71 -7.60 2.02
CA ARG A 78 -7.12 -7.25 2.07
C ARG A 78 -7.96 -8.50 1.79
N GLY A 79 -9.05 -8.68 2.55
CA GLY A 79 -9.92 -9.85 2.43
C GLY A 79 -10.90 -9.85 1.25
N PHE A 80 -10.95 -8.78 0.46
CA PHE A 80 -11.86 -8.65 -0.67
C PHE A 80 -11.12 -8.18 -1.92
N PRO A 81 -11.56 -8.61 -3.12
CA PRO A 81 -11.13 -8.06 -4.41
C PRO A 81 -11.41 -6.57 -4.59
N ILE A 82 -10.70 -5.97 -5.53
CA ILE A 82 -10.99 -4.61 -6.00
C ILE A 82 -12.39 -4.59 -6.64
N GLY A 83 -13.27 -3.73 -6.11
CA GLY A 83 -14.62 -3.54 -6.64
C GLY A 83 -15.65 -4.59 -6.19
N ASP A 84 -15.33 -5.46 -5.24
CA ASP A 84 -16.23 -6.51 -4.77
C ASP A 84 -17.61 -5.97 -4.35
N ALA A 85 -18.67 -6.53 -4.94
CA ALA A 85 -20.04 -6.06 -4.79
C ALA A 85 -20.58 -6.10 -3.34
N ARG A 86 -20.02 -6.98 -2.50
CA ARG A 86 -20.40 -7.14 -1.09
C ARG A 86 -20.05 -5.92 -0.25
N ILE A 87 -19.03 -5.16 -0.65
CA ILE A 87 -18.49 -4.03 0.12
C ILE A 87 -18.40 -2.72 -0.66
N CYS A 88 -18.46 -2.78 -2.00
CA CYS A 88 -18.36 -1.60 -2.83
C CYS A 88 -19.54 -0.66 -2.57
N ARG A 89 -19.25 0.61 -2.24
CA ARG A 89 -20.28 1.62 -1.99
C ARG A 89 -21.19 1.85 -3.20
N ALA A 90 -20.63 1.78 -4.41
CA ALA A 90 -21.37 2.01 -5.65
C ALA A 90 -22.45 0.94 -5.88
N THR A 91 -22.12 -0.34 -5.68
CA THR A 91 -23.08 -1.45 -5.82
C THR A 91 -24.12 -1.46 -4.71
N ARG A 92 -23.75 -0.95 -3.52
CA ARG A 92 -24.65 -0.79 -2.37
C ARG A 92 -25.42 0.53 -2.34
N LYS A 93 -25.59 1.20 -3.50
CA LYS A 93 -26.37 2.43 -3.67
C LYS A 93 -26.02 3.55 -2.68
N GLY A 94 -24.74 3.69 -2.35
CA GLY A 94 -24.26 4.78 -1.49
C GLY A 94 -24.26 4.50 0.01
N GLY A 95 -24.58 3.27 0.45
CA GLY A 95 -24.60 2.87 1.85
C GLY A 95 -23.27 3.04 2.60
N PRO A 96 -23.29 2.88 3.95
CA PRO A 96 -22.11 3.11 4.79
C PRO A 96 -20.96 2.17 4.41
N ARG A 97 -19.73 2.69 4.40
CA ARG A 97 -18.51 1.92 4.16
C ARG A 97 -18.13 1.17 5.45
N PRO A 98 -18.30 -0.16 5.53
CA PRO A 98 -17.98 -0.90 6.75
C PRO A 98 -16.51 -0.72 7.10
N GLY A 99 -16.22 -0.43 8.38
CA GLY A 99 -14.86 -0.21 8.86
C GLY A 99 -14.22 1.12 8.46
N PHE A 100 -14.94 2.06 7.83
CA PHE A 100 -14.36 3.34 7.41
C PHE A 100 -13.82 4.17 8.57
N HIS A 101 -14.59 4.34 9.66
CA HIS A 101 -14.12 5.09 10.83
C HIS A 101 -12.92 4.44 11.52
N GLN A 102 -12.86 3.11 11.55
CA GLN A 102 -11.70 2.40 12.06
C GLN A 102 -10.47 2.65 11.17
N LEU A 103 -10.61 2.56 9.84
CA LEU A 103 -9.53 2.84 8.91
C LEU A 103 -9.05 4.29 9.02
N GLU A 104 -9.96 5.24 9.21
CA GLU A 104 -9.64 6.65 9.41
C GLU A 104 -8.82 6.87 10.70
N LEU A 105 -9.21 6.22 11.80
CA LEU A 105 -8.46 6.26 13.05
C LEU A 105 -7.09 5.59 12.92
N GLU A 106 -7.02 4.40 12.32
CA GLU A 106 -5.74 3.70 12.03
C GLU A 106 -4.82 4.59 11.18
N TYR A 107 -5.38 5.28 10.18
CA TYR A 107 -4.66 6.17 9.29
C TYR A 107 -4.06 7.38 10.02
N GLN A 108 -4.82 8.00 10.92
CA GLN A 108 -4.35 9.12 11.76
C GLN A 108 -3.22 8.72 12.73
N LEU A 109 -3.08 7.43 13.04
CA LEU A 109 -2.02 6.93 13.91
C LEU A 109 -0.69 6.70 13.18
N LEU A 110 -0.68 6.59 11.85
CA LEU A 110 0.52 6.27 11.07
C LEU A 110 1.71 7.22 11.29
N PRO A 111 1.55 8.54 11.49
CA PRO A 111 2.68 9.42 11.80
C PRO A 111 3.40 9.03 13.10
N LYS A 112 2.65 8.59 14.12
CA LYS A 112 3.25 8.12 15.38
C LYS A 112 4.03 6.82 15.17
N VAL A 113 3.49 5.91 14.37
CA VAL A 113 4.17 4.67 13.97
C VAL A 113 5.47 4.99 13.22
N ARG A 114 5.44 5.92 12.26
CA ARG A 114 6.60 6.40 11.52
C ARG A 114 7.69 6.94 12.43
N VAL A 115 7.33 7.79 13.40
CA VAL A 115 8.28 8.31 14.40
C VAL A 115 8.93 7.19 15.21
N ALA A 116 8.15 6.20 15.65
CA ALA A 116 8.66 5.05 16.38
C ALA A 116 9.64 4.22 15.52
N LEU A 117 9.27 3.90 14.27
CA LEU A 117 10.12 3.16 13.33
C LEU A 117 11.42 3.91 13.02
N ASN A 118 11.35 5.24 12.84
CA ASN A 118 12.54 6.08 12.65
C ASN A 118 13.50 6.01 13.85
N LYS A 119 12.97 6.02 15.09
CA LYS A 119 13.79 5.88 16.31
C LYS A 119 14.45 4.50 16.40
N ILE A 120 13.72 3.43 16.10
CA ILE A 120 14.25 2.06 16.07
C ILE A 120 15.36 1.94 15.01
N GLY A 121 15.11 2.44 13.79
CA GLY A 121 16.10 2.44 12.71
C GLY A 121 17.39 3.19 13.06
N LYS A 122 17.29 4.34 13.76
CA LYS A 122 18.46 5.07 14.27
C LYS A 122 19.22 4.28 15.33
N LYS A 123 18.51 3.66 16.28
CA LYS A 123 19.13 2.83 17.33
C LYS A 123 19.89 1.64 16.73
N ASN A 124 19.33 0.96 15.73
CA ASN A 124 19.98 -0.16 15.05
C ASN A 124 21.23 0.27 14.26
N LYS A 125 21.28 1.50 13.73
CA LYS A 125 22.47 2.05 13.07
C LYS A 125 23.58 2.43 14.05
N ILE A 126 23.24 2.83 15.28
CA ILE A 126 24.20 3.23 16.32
C ILE A 126 24.73 2.00 17.07
N GLY A 127 23.92 0.95 17.25
CA GLY A 127 24.34 -0.32 17.89
C GLY A 127 25.00 -1.33 16.96
N GLY A 128 25.19 -1.00 15.67
CA GLY A 128 25.89 -1.84 14.68
C GLY A 128 27.35 -1.47 14.46
N GLN A 129 27.91 -0.57 15.28
CA GLN A 129 29.35 -0.30 15.38
C GLN A 129 29.86 -0.84 16.72
N SER A 130 29.69 -2.14 16.94
CA SER A 130 30.34 -2.88 18.01
C SER A 130 30.22 -4.36 17.70
N GLU A 131 31.04 -4.82 16.75
CA GLU A 131 31.72 -6.12 16.71
C GLU A 131 32.67 -6.15 15.51
#